data_AF-A0AA90TWF6-F1
#
_entry.id   AF-A0AA90TWF6-F1
#
_cell.length_a   1.000
_cell.length_b   1.000
_cell.length_c   1.000
_cell.angle_alpha   90.00
_cell.angle_beta   90.00
_cell.angle_gamma   90.00
#
_symmetry.space_group_name_H-M   'P 1'
#
loop_
_entity.id
_entity.type
_entity.pdbx_description
1 polymer ?
#
loop_
_entity_poly.entity_id
_entity_poly.type
_entity_poly.pdbx_seq_one_letter_code
_entity_poly.pdbx_strand_id
1 'polypeptide(L)' 'MVKGIIDRFEGKFAVVEIEGKTKDFPKSIFPKSATVGDVVEINGEKVKVLKEETEKLRREIEDLMNDVWED' A
#
# COMPACT_ATOMS: atom_id res chain seq x y z
N MET A 1 12.15 0.19 -9.35
CA MET A 1 11.19 0.52 -8.27
C MET A 1 10.01 -0.39 -8.41
N VAL A 2 9.48 -0.91 -7.31
CA VAL A 2 8.34 -1.84 -7.32
C VAL A 2 7.26 -1.29 -6.40
N LYS A 3 6.03 -1.18 -6.91
CA LYS A 3 4.88 -0.75 -6.13
C LYS A 3 4.08 -1.98 -5.72
N GLY A 4 3.60 -2.00 -4.49
CA GLY A 4 2.80 -3.10 -3.96
C GLY A 4 1.99 -2.68 -2.75
N ILE A 5 1.19 -3.59 -2.24
CA ILE A 5 0.33 -3.40 -1.07
C ILE A 5 0.82 -4.31 0.04
N ILE A 6 0.99 -3.78 1.25
CA ILE A 6 1.32 -4.62 2.41
C ILE A 6 0.11 -5.50 2.72
N ASP A 7 0.22 -6.80 2.44
CA ASP A 7 -0.83 -7.79 2.73
C ASP A 7 -0.84 -8.16 4.22
N ARG A 8 0.34 -8.41 4.81
CA ARG A 8 0.49 -8.76 6.23
C ARG A 8 1.91 -8.62 6.75
N PHE A 9 2.07 -8.66 8.08
CA PHE A 9 3.38 -8.78 8.72
C PHE A 9 3.53 -10.15 9.41
N GLU A 10 4.62 -10.86 9.11
CA GLU A 10 4.93 -12.18 9.68
C GLU A 10 6.31 -12.14 10.36
N GLY A 11 6.32 -12.07 11.69
CA GLY A 11 7.55 -11.99 12.47
C GLY A 11 8.44 -10.81 12.05
N LYS A 12 9.56 -11.10 11.37
CA LYS A 12 10.54 -10.12 10.88
C LYS A 12 10.31 -9.71 9.42
N PHE A 13 9.26 -10.20 8.77
CA PHE A 13 8.96 -9.95 7.37
C PHE A 13 7.65 -9.15 7.19
N ALA A 14 7.62 -8.38 6.12
CA ALA A 14 6.42 -7.78 5.56
C ALA A 14 6.12 -8.50 4.24
N VAL A 15 4.93 -9.07 4.13
CA VAL A 15 4.45 -9.71 2.92
C VAL A 15 3.76 -8.64 2.09
N VAL A 16 4.25 -8.41 0.87
CA VAL A 16 3.74 -7.38 -0.03
C VAL A 16 3.21 -8.03 -1.29
N GLU A 17 1.96 -7.74 -1.64
CA GLU A 17 1.38 -8.12 -2.92
C GLU A 17 1.84 -7.16 -4.02
N ILE A 18 2.43 -7.72 -5.07
CA ILE A 18 2.95 -7.02 -6.23
C ILE A 18 2.44 -7.79 -7.45
N GLU A 19 1.61 -7.14 -8.28
CA GLU A 19 1.06 -7.73 -9.51
C GLU A 19 0.38 -9.11 -9.28
N GLY A 20 -0.40 -9.23 -8.19
CA GLY A 20 -1.12 -10.45 -7.84
C GLY A 20 -0.26 -11.57 -7.26
N LYS A 21 1.01 -11.28 -6.91
CA LYS A 21 1.91 -12.22 -6.24
C LYS A 21 2.44 -11.64 -4.94
N THR A 22 2.51 -12.47 -3.91
CA THR A 22 3.11 -12.09 -2.64
C THR A 22 4.64 -12.25 -2.67
N LYS A 23 5.33 -11.28 -2.06
CA LYS A 23 6.78 -11.31 -1.86
C LYS A 23 7.12 -10.84 -0.45
N ASP A 24 8.12 -11.48 0.14
CA ASP A 24 8.57 -11.18 1.49
C ASP A 24 9.70 -10.16 1.46
N PHE A 25 9.59 -9.15 2.31
CA PHE A 25 10.60 -8.12 2.51
C PHE A 25 10.94 -7.99 3.98
N PRO A 26 12.19 -7.63 4.35
CA PRO A 26 12.54 -7.39 5.75
C PRO A 26 11.66 -6.28 6.33
N LYS A 27 10.96 -6.54 7.43
CA LYS A 27 10.11 -5.53 8.08
C LYS A 27 10.91 -4.29 8.51
N SER A 28 12.21 -4.44 8.73
CA SER A 28 13.13 -3.35 9.11
C SER A 28 13.33 -2.29 8.03
N ILE A 29 13.10 -2.59 6.75
CA ILE A 29 13.20 -1.59 5.67
C ILE A 29 11.94 -0.74 5.54
N PHE A 30 10.85 -1.12 6.24
CA PHE A 30 9.60 -0.37 6.25
C PHE A 30 9.63 0.72 7.32
N PRO A 31 9.07 1.90 7.04
CA PRO A 31 8.89 2.92 8.06
C PRO A 31 7.94 2.41 9.15
N LYS A 32 8.14 2.84 10.40
CA LYS A 32 7.31 2.42 11.55
C LYS A 32 5.83 2.76 11.40
N SER A 33 5.50 3.72 10.53
CA SER A 33 4.14 4.12 10.22
C SER A 33 3.43 3.22 9.20
N ALA A 34 4.13 2.25 8.60
CA ALA A 34 3.55 1.35 7.60
C ALA A 34 2.61 0.35 8.28
N THR A 35 1.40 0.23 7.74
CA THR A 35 0.37 -0.71 8.20
C THR A 35 -0.09 -1.64 7.09
N VAL A 36 -0.77 -2.72 7.46
CA VAL A 36 -1.44 -3.60 6.49
C VAL A 36 -2.44 -2.77 5.66
N GLY A 37 -2.46 -3.00 4.36
CA GLY A 37 -3.25 -2.26 3.38
C GLY A 37 -2.56 -1.00 2.81
N ASP A 38 -1.40 -0.59 3.34
CA ASP A 38 -0.67 0.55 2.79
C ASP A 38 -0.09 0.22 1.40
N VAL A 39 -0.25 1.16 0.48
CA VAL A 39 0.46 1.16 -0.79
C VAL A 39 1.89 1.64 -0.53
N VAL A 40 2.86 0.83 -0.94
CA VAL A 40 4.28 1.11 -0.75
C VAL A 40 5.02 1.12 -2.08
N GLU A 41 6.01 1.99 -2.17
CA GLU A 41 7.04 1.95 -3.21
C GLU A 41 8.34 1.44 -2.59
N ILE A 42 8.86 0.35 -3.16
CA ILE A 42 10.08 -0.32 -2.74
C ILE A 42 11.18 -0.01 -3.74
N ASN A 43 12.26 0.60 -3.25
CA ASN A 43 13.45 0.92 -4.03
C ASN A 43 14.70 0.37 -3.32
N GLY A 44 14.95 -0.93 -3.54
CA GLY A 44 16.04 -1.66 -2.87
C GLY A 44 15.83 -1.69 -1.36
N GLU A 45 16.64 -0.95 -0.62
CA GLU A 45 16.62 -0.89 0.85
C GLU A 45 15.71 0.20 1.42
N LYS A 46 15.09 1.03 0.57
CA LYS A 46 14.17 2.08 1.02
C LYS A 46 12.75 1.75 0.63
N VAL A 47 11.85 1.78 1.62
CA VAL A 47 10.41 1.69 1.40
C VAL A 47 9.77 3.04 1.74
N LYS A 48 8.96 3.55 0.82
CA LYS A 48 8.13 4.73 1.04
C LYS A 48 6.66 4.32 1.05
N VAL A 49 5.95 4.70 2.11
CA VAL A 49 4.49 4.58 2.14
C VAL A 49 3.90 5.73 1.32
N LEU A 50 3.11 5.40 0.31
CA LEU A 50 2.48 6.36 -0.59
C LEU A 50 1.11 6.79 -0.05
N LYS A 51 1.10 7.49 1.10
CA LYS A 51 -0.15 7.93 1.76
C LYS A 51 -1.03 8.82 0.87
N GLU A 52 -0.43 9.65 0.03
CA GLU A 52 -1.17 10.50 -0.91
C GLU A 52 -1.91 9.70 -1.98
N GLU A 53 -1.36 8.56 -2.42
CA GLU A 53 -2.04 7.66 -3.36
C GLU A 53 -3.21 6.94 -2.68
N THR A 54 -3.03 6.54 -1.41
CA THR A 54 -4.12 5.96 -0.60
C THR A 54 -5.28 6.96 -0.43
N GLU A 55 -4.98 8.23 -0.15
CA GLU A 55 -5.99 9.28 0.01
C GLU A 55 -6.61 9.73 -1.32
N LYS A 56 -5.83 9.76 -2.41
CA LYS A 56 -6.35 10.10 -3.74
C LYS A 56 -7.29 9.01 -4.26
N LEU A 57 -6.95 7.73 -4.07
CA LEU A 57 -7.82 6.62 -4.42
C LEU A 57 -9.12 6.64 -3.59
N ARG A 58 -9.04 6.97 -2.29
CA ARG A 58 -10.23 7.17 -1.45
C ARG A 58 -11.14 8.26 -1.99
N ARG A 59 -10.58 9.41 -2.36
CA ARG A 59 -11.34 10.53 -2.92
C ARG A 59 -11.99 10.18 -4.26
N GLU A 60 -11.26 9.51 -5.16
CA GLU A 60 -11.84 9.09 -6.45
C GLU A 60 -13.00 8.09 -6.25
N ILE A 61 -12.93 7.21 -5.25
CA ILE A 61 -14.04 6.30 -4.89
C ILE A 61 -15.21 7.06 -4.27
N GLU A 62 -14.97 8.01 -3.36
CA GLU A 62 -16.04 8.86 -2.79
C GLU A 62 -16.72 9.72 -3.85
N ASP A 63 -15.95 10.30 -4.79
CA ASP A 63 -16.48 11.11 -5.88
C ASP A 63 -17.34 10.27 -6.83
N LEU A 64 -16.90 9.05 -7.19
CA LEU A 64 -17.71 8.10 -7.98
C LEU A 64 -18.97 7.65 -7.24
N MET A 65 -18.92 7.50 -5.90
CA MET A 65 -20.12 7.22 -5.13
C MET A 65 -21.10 8.39 -5.17
N ASN A 66 -20.65 9.62 -4.98
CA ASN A 66 -21.51 10.80 -5.01
C ASN A 66 -22.23 10.97 -6.37
N ASP A 67 -21.55 10.66 -7.48
CA ASP A 67 -22.12 10.76 -8.84
C ASP A 67 -23.24 9.72 -9.11
N VAL A 68 -23.29 8.62 -8.36
CA VAL A 68 -24.31 7.56 -8.51
C VAL A 68 -25.58 7.82 -7.69
N TRP A 69 -25.53 8.70 -6.69
CA TRP A 69 -26.67 9.03 -5.81
C TRP A 69 -27.29 10.40 -6.12
N GLU A 70 -26.92 11.06 -7.22
CA GLU A 70 -27.67 12.17 -7.80
C GLU A 70 -28.77 11.63 -8.75
N ASP A 71 -29.82 11.04 -8.19
CA ASP A 71 -31.15 10.86 -8.82
C ASP A 71 -32.26 10.89 -7.75
#